data_AF-A0A367EGX6-F1
#
_entry.id   AF-A0A367EGX6-F1
#
_cell.length_a   1.000
_cell.length_b   1.000
_cell.length_c   1.000
_cell.angle_alpha   90.00
_cell.angle_beta   90.00
_cell.angle_gamma   90.00
#
_symmetry.space_group_name_H-M   'P 1'
#
loop_
_entity.id
_entity.type
_entity.pdbx_description
1 polymer ?
#
loop_
_entity_poly.entity_id
_entity_poly.type
_entity_poly.pdbx_seq_one_letter_code
_entity_poly.pdbx_strand_id
1 'polypeptide(L)'
;MLNVTRETKATMNGAVGRVIGWHNDKEVSHLSLAIPGDRAKLTPAQAKALAKWLNETADAITGAEVTARAKVLRDRMSAYGVPRW
;
A
#
# COMPACT_ATOMS: atom_id res chain seq x y z
N MET A 1 4.88 5.91 -25.21
CA MET A 1 3.90 6.41 -24.21
C MET A 1 4.50 6.13 -22.84
N LEU A 2 4.81 7.16 -22.05
CA LEU A 2 5.43 7.03 -20.73
C LEU A 2 4.34 6.77 -19.68
N ASN A 3 4.45 5.67 -18.93
CA ASN A 3 3.52 5.33 -17.85
C ASN A 3 4.21 5.62 -16.52
N VAL A 4 3.88 6.75 -15.88
CA VAL A 4 4.42 7.15 -14.58
C VAL A 4 3.55 6.55 -13.48
N THR A 5 4.14 5.80 -12.55
CA THR A 5 3.44 5.19 -11.40
C THR A 5 4.06 5.73 -10.12
N ARG A 6 3.26 6.16 -9.14
CA ARG A 6 3.80 6.49 -7.81
C ARG A 6 3.95 5.19 -7.03
N GLU A 7 5.12 5.03 -6.42
CA GLU A 7 5.49 3.87 -5.62
C GLU A 7 6.05 4.37 -4.29
N THR A 8 5.52 3.84 -3.19
CA THR A 8 6.15 3.98 -1.87
C THR A 8 6.88 2.70 -1.58
N LYS A 9 8.16 2.83 -1.25
CA LYS A 9 9.04 1.69 -1.01
C LYS A 9 9.77 1.84 0.32
N ALA A 10 9.75 0.79 1.12
CA ALA A 10 10.56 0.65 2.31
C ALA A 10 11.58 -0.47 2.12
N THR A 11 12.82 -0.22 2.53
CA THR A 11 13.87 -1.24 2.55
C THR A 11 14.46 -1.29 3.95
N MET A 12 14.52 -2.50 4.51
CA MET A 12 15.09 -2.76 5.82
C MET A 12 16.22 -3.77 5.68
N ASN A 13 17.42 -3.37 6.11
CA ASN A 13 18.57 -4.26 6.13
C ASN A 13 18.64 -4.95 7.50
N GLY A 14 18.50 -6.28 7.50
CA GLY A 14 18.66 -7.09 8.69
C GLY A 14 20.14 -7.44 8.93
N ALA A 15 20.42 -8.12 10.04
CA ALA A 15 21.76 -8.68 10.29
C ALA A 15 22.12 -9.80 9.28
N VAL A 16 21.11 -10.48 8.75
CA VAL A 16 21.20 -11.38 7.60
C VAL A 16 20.03 -11.04 6.69
N GLY A 17 20.29 -10.84 5.39
CA GLY A 17 19.25 -10.54 4.41
C GLY A 17 18.64 -9.13 4.52
N ARG A 18 17.63 -8.88 3.69
CA ARG A 18 16.89 -7.61 3.66
C ARG A 18 15.41 -7.87 3.44
N VAL A 19 14.58 -6.95 3.90
CA VAL A 19 13.14 -6.93 3.63
C VAL A 19 12.85 -5.71 2.76
N ILE A 20 12.14 -5.92 1.65
CA ILE A 20 11.71 -4.86 0.75
C ILE A 20 10.18 -4.88 0.74
N GLY A 21 9.56 -3.80 1.19
CA GLY A 21 8.12 -3.60 1.08
C GLY A 21 7.83 -2.50 0.07
N TRP A 22 6.76 -2.63 -0.72
CA TRP A 22 6.30 -1.55 -1.57
C TRP A 22 4.79 -1.60 -1.78
N HIS A 23 4.21 -0.44 -2.08
CA HIS A 23 2.87 -0.30 -2.63
C HIS A 23 2.94 0.61 -3.84
N ASN A 24 2.07 0.37 -4.83
CA ASN A 24 1.97 1.20 -6.02
C ASN A 24 0.52 1.58 -6.32
N ASP A 25 0.32 2.64 -7.10
CA ASP A 25 -1.03 3.10 -7.49
C ASP A 25 -1.73 2.16 -8.50
N LYS A 26 -1.05 1.16 -9.06
CA LYS A 26 -1.63 0.19 -9.99
C LYS A 26 -2.30 -0.99 -9.28
N GLU A 27 -1.84 -1.30 -8.08
CA GLU A 27 -2.28 -2.39 -7.22
C GLU A 27 -2.81 -1.79 -5.91
N VAL A 28 -3.79 -0.89 -6.03
CA VAL A 28 -4.29 -0.03 -4.94
C VAL A 28 -4.75 -0.83 -3.71
N SER A 29 -5.14 -2.09 -3.87
CA SER A 29 -5.62 -2.95 -2.79
C SER A 29 -4.55 -3.90 -2.21
N HIS A 30 -3.30 -3.82 -2.67
CA HIS A 30 -2.25 -4.76 -2.29
C HIS A 30 -1.01 -4.04 -1.75
N LEU A 31 -0.44 -4.64 -0.70
CA LEU A 31 0.90 -4.34 -0.23
C LEU A 31 1.79 -5.53 -0.58
N SER A 32 2.91 -5.25 -1.24
CA SER A 32 3.89 -6.27 -1.61
C SER A 32 5.07 -6.28 -0.66
N LEU A 33 5.55 -7.49 -0.32
CA LEU A 33 6.72 -7.70 0.52
C LEU A 33 7.61 -8.79 -0.10
N ALA A 34 8.90 -8.48 -0.26
CA ALA A 34 9.90 -9.43 -0.72
C ALA A 34 11.02 -9.59 0.32
N ILE A 35 11.46 -10.83 0.50
CA ILE A 35 12.61 -11.20 1.33
C ILE A 35 13.60 -11.93 0.42
N PRO A 36 14.52 -11.21 -0.25
CA PRO A 36 15.51 -11.82 -1.12
C PRO A 36 16.39 -12.80 -0.33
N GLY A 37 16.53 -14.03 -0.86
CA GLY A 37 17.24 -15.11 -0.17
C GLY A 37 16.41 -15.83 0.90
N ASP A 38 15.08 -15.65 0.88
CA ASP A 38 14.08 -16.38 1.66
C ASP A 38 14.16 -16.17 3.19
N ARG A 39 15.15 -15.42 3.68
CA ARG A 39 15.40 -15.22 5.11
C ARG A 39 15.93 -13.82 5.40
N ALA A 40 15.32 -13.16 6.37
CA ALA A 40 15.87 -11.96 7.00
C ALA A 40 15.93 -12.15 8.53
N LYS A 41 17.10 -11.90 9.13
CA LYS A 41 17.24 -11.87 10.59
C LYS A 41 17.10 -10.43 11.07
N LEU A 42 15.99 -10.17 11.75
CA LEU A 42 15.67 -8.86 12.32
C LEU A 42 15.85 -8.89 13.83
N THR A 43 16.39 -7.81 14.39
CA THR A 43 16.33 -7.59 15.84
C THR A 43 14.88 -7.29 16.26
N PRO A 44 14.53 -7.42 17.56
CA PRO A 44 13.18 -7.06 18.03
C PRO A 44 12.79 -5.61 17.69
N ALA A 45 13.74 -4.68 17.70
CA ALA A 45 13.50 -3.29 17.31
C ALA A 45 13.18 -3.15 15.82
N GLN A 46 13.93 -3.84 14.95
CA GLN A 46 13.70 -3.86 13.51
C GLN A 46 12.35 -4.52 13.16
N ALA A 47 12.01 -5.63 13.83
CA ALA A 47 10.73 -6.29 13.65
C ALA A 47 9.55 -5.36 14.02
N LYS A 48 9.66 -4.61 15.13
CA LYS A 48 8.66 -3.59 15.51
C LYS A 48 8.55 -2.46 14.50
N ALA A 49 9.68 -1.97 13.99
CA ALA A 49 9.69 -0.94 12.95
C ALA A 49 9.03 -1.45 11.65
N LEU A 50 9.26 -2.70 11.27
CA LEU A 50 8.63 -3.31 10.09
C LEU A 50 7.12 -3.42 10.29
N ALA A 51 6.68 -3.96 11.42
CA ALA A 51 5.26 -4.09 11.74
C ALA A 51 4.55 -2.74 11.75
N LYS A 52 5.17 -1.70 12.33
CA LYS A 52 4.64 -0.34 12.30
C LYS A 52 4.45 0.15 10.87
N TRP A 53 5.46 0.03 10.02
CA TRP A 53 5.38 0.44 8.62
C TRP A 53 4.28 -0.32 7.85
N LEU A 54 4.16 -1.63 8.08
CA LEU A 54 3.12 -2.45 7.45
C LEU A 54 1.72 -2.00 7.84
N ASN A 55 1.48 -1.71 9.12
CA ASN A 55 0.20 -1.22 9.60
C ASN A 55 -0.13 0.15 9.00
N GLU A 56 0.80 1.11 9.07
CA GLU A 56 0.60 2.46 8.51
C GLU A 56 0.30 2.41 7.01
N THR A 57 0.96 1.51 6.28
CA THR A 57 0.74 1.37 4.84
C THR A 57 -0.58 0.66 4.53
N ALA A 58 -0.97 -0.35 5.30
CA ALA A 58 -2.27 -1.02 5.16
C ALA A 58 -3.44 -0.08 5.45
N ASP A 59 -3.31 0.77 6.46
CA ASP A 59 -4.31 1.80 6.78
C ASP A 59 -4.45 2.82 5.64
N ALA A 60 -3.31 3.26 5.07
CA ALA A 60 -3.29 4.16 3.92
C ALA A 60 -3.98 3.55 2.68
N ILE A 61 -3.72 2.27 2.40
CA ILE A 61 -4.37 1.51 1.32
C ILE A 61 -5.87 1.41 1.54
N THR A 62 -6.30 1.04 2.74
CA THR A 62 -7.73 0.89 3.08
C THR A 62 -8.46 2.23 2.96
N GLY A 63 -7.86 3.32 3.46
CA GLY A 63 -8.41 4.67 3.31
C GLY A 63 -8.51 5.12 1.84
N ALA A 64 -7.50 4.80 1.03
CA ALA A 64 -7.50 5.08 -0.41
C ALA A 64 -8.60 4.28 -1.13
N GLU A 65 -8.79 3.00 -0.79
CA GLU A 65 -9.83 2.15 -1.37
C GLU A 65 -11.24 2.65 -1.04
N VAL A 66 -11.50 3.03 0.22
CA VAL A 66 -12.78 3.61 0.63
C VAL A 66 -13.06 4.90 -0.14
N THR A 67 -12.06 5.75 -0.30
CA THR A 67 -12.18 7.01 -1.06
C THR A 67 -12.45 6.75 -2.55
N ALA A 68 -11.75 5.81 -3.16
CA ALA A 68 -11.94 5.42 -4.55
C ALA A 68 -13.35 4.85 -4.80
N ARG A 69 -13.83 3.97 -3.92
CA ARG A 69 -15.20 3.42 -3.98
C ARG A 69 -16.27 4.51 -3.82
N ALA A 70 -16.08 5.44 -2.88
CA ALA A 70 -16.99 6.56 -2.68
C ALA A 70 -17.02 7.53 -3.89
N LYS A 71 -15.91 7.68 -4.61
CA LYS A 71 -15.85 8.43 -5.86
C LYS A 71 -16.64 7.73 -6.98
N VAL A 72 -16.41 6.42 -7.16
CA VAL A 72 -17.13 5.63 -8.18
C VAL A 72 -18.65 5.64 -7.94
N LEU A 73 -19.08 5.51 -6.68
CA LEU A 73 -20.49 5.63 -6.30
C LEU A 73 -21.06 7.01 -6.63
N ARG A 74 -20.34 8.09 -6.30
CA ARG A 74 -20.74 9.47 -6.65
C ARG A 74 -20.87 9.67 -8.17
N ASP A 75 -19.88 9.23 -8.92
CA ASP A 75 -19.87 9.37 -10.38
C ASP A 75 -21.03 8.57 -11.02
N ARG A 76 -21.32 7.37 -10.50
CA ARG A 76 -22.49 6.58 -10.91
C ARG A 76 -23.82 7.26 -10.57
N MET A 77 -23.99 7.77 -9.35
CA MET A 77 -25.23 8.47 -8.97
C MET A 77 -25.47 9.74 -9.80
N SER A 78 -24.39 10.45 -10.16
CA SER A 78 -24.46 11.59 -11.08
C SER A 78 -24.86 11.18 -12.51
N ALA A 79 -24.41 10.01 -12.98
CA ALA A 79 -24.75 9.47 -14.30
C ALA A 79 -26.23 9.00 -14.38
N TYR A 80 -26.83 8.60 -13.26
CA TYR A 80 -28.24 8.20 -13.19
C TYR A 80 -29.22 9.36 -12.93
N GLY A 81 -28.76 10.62 -12.89
CA GLY A 81 -29.63 11.79 -12.77
C GLY A 81 -30.40 11.89 -11.44
N VAL A 82 -29.93 11.23 -10.38
CA VAL A 82 -30.56 11.34 -9.05
C VAL A 82 -30.25 12.72 -8.47
N PRO A 83 -31.24 13.60 -8.23
CA PRO A 83 -30.98 14.93 -7.70
C PRO A 83 -30.48 14.81 -6.26
N ARG A 84 -29.45 15.58 -5.94
CA ARG A 84 -28.91 15.69 -4.57
C ARG A 84 -29.86 16.57 -3.77
N TRP A 85 -30.53 16.00 -2.78
CA TRP A 85 -31.30 16.75 -1.78
C TRP A 85 -30.49 16.76 -0.49
#